data_AF-A0A7V8X6L0-F1
#
_entry.id   AF-A0A7V8X6L0-F1
#
_cell.length_a   1.000
_cell.length_b   1.000
_cell.length_c   1.000
_cell.angle_alpha   90.00
_cell.angle_beta   90.00
_cell.angle_gamma   90.00
#
_symmetry.space_group_name_H-M   'P 1'
#
loop_
_entity.id
_entity.type
_entity.pdbx_description
1 polymer ?
#
loop_
_entity_poly.entity_id
_entity_poly.type
_entity_poly.pdbx_seq_one_letter_code
_entity_poly.pdbx_strand_id
1 'polypeptide(L)'
;MPAGMTGTIDGQARRKQGQRRFVVIAVMVGFVLSLLAPLMMLSSQGVSAQGWAPPNTVYMSETGHTLDRVFLDQWRDGGGAATYGYPVTPEITQDDGTIVQYLQYARFEYHPEGNANGNFFALGQIGEELRPFNLQRSVAS
;
A
#
# COMPACT_ATOMS: atom_id res chain seq x y z
N MET A 1 28.12 -55.05 -78.79
CA MET A 1 26.72 -55.53 -78.97
C MET A 1 26.17 -55.91 -77.61
N PRO A 2 24.87 -55.79 -77.30
CA PRO A 2 23.84 -54.82 -77.72
C PRO A 2 23.02 -54.30 -76.48
N ALA A 3 22.33 -53.14 -76.52
CA ALA A 3 20.89 -52.93 -76.79
C ALA A 3 19.98 -52.68 -75.56
N GLY A 4 18.95 -51.85 -75.78
CA GLY A 4 17.67 -51.81 -75.05
C GLY A 4 17.62 -50.75 -73.94
N MET A 5 17.07 -49.55 -74.12
CA MET A 5 15.68 -49.16 -74.45
C MET A 5 14.68 -49.60 -73.37
N THR A 6 14.07 -48.62 -72.67
CA THR A 6 12.61 -48.34 -72.61
C THR A 6 12.17 -47.81 -71.23
N GLY A 7 11.55 -46.61 -71.24
CA GLY A 7 10.45 -46.18 -70.33
C GLY A 7 10.74 -46.11 -68.83
N THR A 8 9.98 -45.43 -67.98
CA THR A 8 8.73 -44.71 -68.17
C THR A 8 8.52 -43.85 -66.91
N ILE A 9 7.90 -42.67 -67.05
CA ILE A 9 7.13 -41.91 -66.04
C ILE A 9 7.49 -42.03 -64.55
N ASP A 10 7.91 -40.93 -63.92
CA ASP A 10 7.32 -40.59 -62.62
C ASP A 10 7.32 -39.07 -62.34
N GLY A 11 6.14 -38.49 -62.45
CA GLY A 11 5.87 -37.05 -62.34
C GLY A 11 4.97 -36.72 -61.17
N GLN A 12 5.10 -37.37 -60.00
CA GLN A 12 4.17 -37.13 -58.89
C GLN A 12 4.81 -37.23 -57.48
N ALA A 13 6.07 -36.84 -57.25
CA ALA A 13 6.66 -36.98 -55.89
C ALA A 13 7.20 -35.69 -55.25
N ARG A 14 7.23 -34.53 -55.93
CA ARG A 14 7.96 -33.35 -55.45
C ARG A 14 7.15 -32.26 -54.74
N ARG A 15 5.82 -32.38 -54.57
CA ARG A 15 5.00 -31.29 -53.99
C ARG A 15 4.79 -31.36 -52.46
N LYS A 16 4.85 -32.53 -51.82
CA LYS A 16 4.53 -32.67 -50.37
C LYS A 16 5.72 -32.47 -49.41
N GLN A 17 6.96 -32.47 -49.90
CA GLN A 17 8.14 -32.48 -49.02
C GLN A 17 8.65 -31.08 -48.64
N GLY A 18 8.41 -30.06 -49.47
CA GLY A 18 8.73 -28.66 -49.15
C GLY A 18 7.82 -28.13 -48.03
N GLN A 19 6.52 -28.34 -48.14
CA GLN A 19 5.52 -27.84 -47.20
C GLN A 19 5.69 -28.41 -45.78
N ARG A 20 6.06 -29.70 -45.67
CA ARG A 20 6.33 -30.36 -44.38
C ARG A 20 7.60 -29.85 -43.69
N ARG A 21 8.64 -29.47 -44.45
CA ARG A 21 9.88 -28.93 -43.88
C ARG A 21 9.68 -27.50 -43.34
N PHE A 22 8.90 -26.67 -44.02
CA PHE A 22 8.57 -25.33 -43.52
C PHE A 22 7.62 -25.37 -42.30
N VAL A 23 6.66 -26.29 -42.26
CA VAL A 23 5.77 -26.47 -41.10
C VAL A 23 6.53 -26.99 -39.87
N VAL A 24 7.46 -27.94 -40.03
CA VAL A 24 8.24 -28.48 -38.90
C VAL A 24 9.21 -27.42 -38.33
N ILE A 25 9.85 -26.60 -39.18
CA ILE A 25 10.72 -25.51 -38.72
C ILE A 25 9.90 -24.40 -38.04
N ALA A 26 8.72 -24.06 -38.57
CA ALA A 26 7.81 -23.08 -37.95
C ALA A 26 7.25 -23.55 -36.60
N VAL A 27 6.91 -24.84 -36.46
CA VAL A 27 6.47 -25.45 -35.20
C VAL A 27 7.62 -25.52 -34.18
N MET A 28 8.85 -25.83 -34.60
CA MET A 28 10.03 -25.86 -33.71
C MET A 28 10.45 -24.46 -33.24
N VAL A 29 10.37 -23.44 -34.09
CA VAL A 29 10.63 -22.04 -33.69
C VAL A 29 9.55 -21.53 -32.72
N GLY A 30 8.28 -21.89 -32.95
CA GLY A 30 7.19 -21.63 -32.02
C GLY A 30 7.37 -22.35 -30.67
N PHE A 31 7.88 -23.58 -30.68
CA PHE A 31 8.13 -24.36 -29.46
C PHE A 31 9.34 -23.84 -28.67
N VAL A 32 10.43 -23.43 -29.34
CA VAL A 32 11.62 -22.83 -28.71
C VAL A 32 11.34 -21.44 -28.16
N LEU A 33 10.54 -20.61 -28.86
CA LEU A 33 10.07 -19.32 -28.35
C LEU A 33 9.06 -19.49 -27.20
N SER A 34 8.23 -20.53 -27.23
CA SER A 34 7.27 -20.84 -26.17
C SER A 34 7.91 -21.54 -24.95
N LEU A 35 9.09 -22.17 -25.10
CA LEU A 35 9.91 -22.69 -24.02
C LEU A 35 10.80 -21.64 -23.33
N LEU A 36 11.11 -20.52 -24.01
CA LEU A 36 11.88 -19.40 -23.43
C LEU A 36 10.99 -18.36 -22.73
N ALA A 37 9.72 -18.23 -23.12
CA ALA A 37 8.77 -17.28 -22.56
C ALA A 37 8.46 -17.45 -21.05
N PRO A 38 8.42 -18.67 -20.46
CA PRO A 38 8.09 -18.82 -19.03
C PRO A 38 9.19 -18.31 -18.09
N LEU A 39 10.43 -18.15 -18.58
CA LEU A 39 11.57 -17.75 -17.73
C LEU A 39 11.68 -16.23 -17.57
N MET A 40 11.14 -15.44 -18.50
CA MET A 40 11.14 -13.97 -18.46
C MET A 40 9.99 -13.37 -17.65
N MET A 41 8.98 -14.17 -17.27
CA MET A 41 7.81 -13.73 -16.49
C MET A 41 7.93 -14.03 -14.98
N LEU A 42 9.03 -14.64 -14.52
CA LEU A 42 9.19 -15.04 -13.11
C LEU A 42 9.83 -13.97 -12.21
N SER A 43 10.13 -12.77 -12.69
CA SER A 43 10.95 -11.79 -11.96
C SER A 43 10.30 -10.42 -11.74
N SER A 44 9.08 -10.40 -11.21
CA SER A 44 8.58 -9.21 -10.48
C SER A 44 7.76 -9.56 -9.23
N GLN A 45 8.05 -10.70 -8.61
CA GLN A 45 7.66 -10.87 -7.21
C GLN A 45 8.55 -9.93 -6.41
N GLY A 46 8.04 -8.71 -6.15
CA GLY A 46 8.63 -7.84 -5.15
C GLY A 46 8.74 -8.68 -3.89
N VAL A 47 9.97 -8.96 -3.47
CA VAL A 47 10.23 -9.53 -2.15
C VAL A 47 9.80 -8.45 -1.17
N SER A 48 8.50 -8.42 -0.84
CA SER A 48 8.04 -7.68 0.32
C SER A 48 8.79 -8.28 1.48
N ALA A 49 9.55 -7.45 2.21
CA ALA A 49 10.33 -7.91 3.34
C ALA A 49 9.42 -8.74 4.25
N GLN A 50 9.66 -10.06 4.30
CA GLN A 50 8.92 -10.95 5.19
C GLN A 50 9.05 -10.43 6.63
N GLY A 51 7.95 -9.87 7.14
CA GLY A 51 7.53 -10.07 8.52
C GLY A 51 7.84 -8.97 9.55
N TRP A 52 8.30 -7.77 9.17
CA TRP A 52 8.41 -6.66 10.11
C TRP A 52 7.43 -5.53 9.78
N ALA A 53 6.55 -5.21 10.72
CA ALA A 53 5.72 -4.02 10.73
C ALA A 53 6.00 -3.23 12.03
N PRO A 54 5.99 -1.89 12.00
CA PRO A 54 6.09 -1.10 13.22
C PRO A 54 5.01 -1.49 14.23
N PRO A 55 5.29 -1.41 15.54
CA PRO A 55 4.27 -1.66 16.54
C PRO A 55 3.18 -0.59 16.47
N ASN A 56 1.94 -1.02 16.70
CA ASN A 56 0.77 -0.13 16.75
C ASN A 56 0.59 0.51 18.14
N THR A 57 1.38 0.11 19.14
CA THR A 57 1.37 0.70 20.48
C THR A 57 2.81 0.90 20.94
N VAL A 58 3.14 2.06 21.51
CA VAL A 58 4.46 2.35 22.07
C VAL A 58 4.32 2.91 23.47
N TYR A 59 5.06 2.33 24.42
CA TYR A 59 5.20 2.85 25.78
C TYR A 59 6.34 3.86 25.87
N MET A 60 6.06 5.01 26.47
CA MET A 60 7.01 6.11 26.67
C MET A 60 7.45 6.11 28.13
N SER A 61 8.69 5.69 28.38
CA SER A 61 9.26 5.58 29.72
C SER A 61 9.35 6.90 30.47
N GLU A 62 9.47 8.00 29.72
CA GLU A 62 9.66 9.36 30.18
C GLU A 62 8.45 9.89 30.95
N THR A 63 7.25 9.43 30.57
CA THR A 63 5.98 9.87 31.17
C THR A 63 5.15 8.71 31.72
N GLY A 64 5.53 7.47 31.44
CA GLY A 64 4.80 6.28 31.87
C GLY A 64 3.50 6.03 31.13
N HIS A 65 3.31 6.65 29.97
CA HIS A 65 2.09 6.55 29.16
C HIS A 65 2.36 5.93 27.78
N THR A 66 1.31 5.46 27.14
CA THR A 66 1.35 4.81 25.82
C THR A 66 0.69 5.69 24.75
N LEU A 67 1.19 5.58 23.53
CA LEU A 67 0.47 6.00 22.33
C LEU A 67 0.02 4.74 21.58
N ASP A 68 -1.25 4.70 21.14
CA ASP A 68 -1.83 3.59 20.38
C ASP A 68 -2.39 4.05 19.03
N ARG A 69 -2.33 3.15 18.04
CA ARG A 69 -2.93 3.23 16.69
C ARG A 69 -2.90 4.64 16.10
N VAL A 70 -4.08 5.26 15.94
CA VAL A 70 -4.26 6.55 15.25
C VAL A 70 -3.41 7.64 15.91
N PHE A 71 -3.35 7.69 17.23
CA PHE A 71 -2.52 8.68 17.92
C PHE A 71 -1.03 8.42 17.72
N LEU A 72 -0.60 7.16 17.73
CA LEU A 72 0.78 6.81 17.45
C LEU A 72 1.19 7.15 16.00
N ASP A 73 0.31 6.88 15.04
CA ASP A 73 0.55 7.18 13.63
C ASP A 73 0.66 8.69 13.39
N GLN A 74 -0.28 9.47 13.92
CA GLN A 74 -0.25 10.94 13.81
C GLN A 74 0.95 11.57 14.52
N TRP A 75 1.36 11.00 15.66
CA TRP A 75 2.55 11.44 16.37
C TRP A 75 3.81 11.19 15.52
N ARG A 76 3.96 9.99 14.94
CA ARG A 76 5.09 9.64 14.07
C ARG A 76 5.14 10.54 12.83
N ASP A 77 4.00 10.74 12.18
CA ASP A 77 3.91 11.51 10.94
C ASP A 77 4.14 13.01 11.15
N GLY A 78 3.74 13.55 12.31
CA GLY A 78 3.87 14.98 12.63
C GLY A 78 5.16 15.41 13.33
N GLY A 79 6.20 14.57 13.34
CA GLY A 79 7.53 14.91 13.91
C GLY A 79 7.74 14.50 15.37
N GLY A 80 6.80 13.73 15.93
CA GLY A 80 6.95 13.04 17.21
C GLY A 80 7.20 13.96 18.39
N ALA A 81 8.12 13.54 19.27
CA ALA A 81 8.43 14.23 20.51
C ALA A 81 8.90 15.68 20.31
N ALA A 82 9.56 15.97 19.18
CA ALA A 82 10.04 17.32 18.90
C ALA A 82 8.88 18.31 18.64
N THR A 83 7.77 17.83 18.08
CA THR A 83 6.59 18.66 17.76
C THR A 83 5.56 18.63 18.87
N TYR A 84 5.18 17.43 19.33
CA TYR A 84 4.05 17.23 20.23
C TYR A 84 4.45 16.88 21.66
N GLY A 85 5.71 16.49 21.86
CA GLY A 85 6.20 15.93 23.12
C GLY A 85 5.67 14.52 23.39
N TYR A 86 5.78 14.10 24.64
CA TYR A 86 5.34 12.78 25.11
C TYR A 86 3.90 12.82 25.64
N PRO A 87 3.16 11.69 25.62
CA PRO A 87 1.84 11.59 26.25
C PRO A 87 1.94 11.83 27.75
N VAL A 88 1.08 12.67 28.31
CA VAL A 88 1.01 12.96 29.77
C VAL A 88 -0.26 12.43 30.43
N THR A 89 -1.13 11.80 29.64
CA THR A 89 -2.32 11.08 30.11
C THR A 89 -2.45 9.74 29.39
N PRO A 90 -3.25 8.79 29.92
CA PRO A 90 -3.84 7.75 29.09
C PRO A 90 -4.83 8.37 28.07
N GLU A 91 -5.32 7.55 27.13
CA GLU A 91 -6.46 7.91 26.29
C GLU A 91 -7.74 7.97 27.15
N ILE A 92 -8.55 9.00 26.92
CA ILE A 92 -9.77 9.31 27.67
C ILE A 92 -10.92 9.37 26.68
N THR A 93 -11.94 8.53 26.89
CA THR A 93 -13.20 8.62 26.15
C THR A 93 -14.10 9.64 26.82
N GLN A 94 -14.53 10.66 26.08
CA GLN A 94 -15.49 11.66 26.51
C GLN A 94 -16.94 11.15 26.36
N ASP A 95 -17.88 11.87 26.97
CA ASP A 95 -19.31 11.53 26.96
C ASP A 95 -19.92 11.51 25.54
N ASP A 96 -19.35 12.28 24.61
CA ASP A 96 -19.75 12.35 23.20
C ASP A 96 -19.10 11.25 22.32
N GLY A 97 -18.32 10.35 22.93
CA GLY A 97 -17.59 9.28 22.24
C GLY A 97 -16.23 9.72 21.67
N THR A 98 -15.85 11.00 21.77
CA THR A 98 -14.54 11.49 21.34
C THR A 98 -13.46 10.89 22.24
N ILE A 99 -12.40 10.35 21.64
CA ILE A 99 -11.22 9.87 22.37
C ILE A 99 -10.20 10.99 22.37
N VAL A 100 -9.67 11.32 23.54
CA VAL A 100 -8.70 12.41 23.73
C VAL A 100 -7.49 11.93 24.49
N GLN A 101 -6.31 12.40 24.09
CA GLN A 101 -5.09 12.25 24.85
C GLN A 101 -4.32 13.57 24.89
N TYR A 102 -3.82 13.91 26.07
CA TYR A 102 -2.97 15.08 26.25
C TYR A 102 -1.51 14.66 26.13
N LEU A 103 -0.78 15.38 25.30
CA LEU A 103 0.67 15.34 25.19
C LEU A 103 1.24 16.64 25.77
N GLN A 104 2.55 16.70 25.96
CA GLN A 104 3.20 17.88 26.54
C GLN A 104 2.92 19.18 25.78
N TYR A 105 2.81 19.13 24.45
CA TYR A 105 2.64 20.33 23.60
C TYR A 105 1.39 20.29 22.71
N ALA A 106 0.57 19.25 22.80
CA ALA A 106 -0.62 19.09 21.97
C ALA A 106 -1.72 18.30 22.68
N ARG A 107 -2.97 18.51 22.24
CA ARG A 107 -4.09 17.63 22.55
C ARG A 107 -4.46 16.88 21.27
N PHE A 108 -4.45 15.56 21.34
CA PHE A 108 -4.88 14.70 20.24
C PHE A 108 -6.33 14.30 20.46
N GLU A 109 -7.12 14.38 19.40
CA GLU A 109 -8.54 14.03 19.42
C GLU A 109 -8.85 13.08 18.27
N TYR A 110 -9.59 12.03 18.57
CA TYR A 110 -10.12 11.11 17.59
C TYR A 110 -11.64 11.03 17.75
N HIS A 111 -12.32 11.31 16.65
CA HIS A 111 -13.77 11.40 16.56
C HIS A 111 -14.29 10.16 15.82
N PRO A 112 -14.68 9.07 16.52
CA PRO A 112 -15.06 7.80 15.88
C PRO A 112 -16.39 7.85 15.13
N GLU A 113 -17.26 8.82 15.39
CA GLU A 113 -18.48 9.05 14.58
C GLU A 113 -18.36 10.28 13.66
N GLY A 114 -17.30 11.05 13.82
CA GLY A 114 -16.85 12.17 13.00
C GLY A 114 -17.91 13.07 12.34
N ASN A 115 -17.51 13.71 11.24
CA ASN A 115 -18.36 14.63 10.47
C ASN A 115 -18.95 13.91 9.25
N ALA A 116 -19.48 14.63 8.25
CA ALA A 116 -20.09 14.03 7.05
C ALA A 116 -19.20 13.00 6.31
N ASN A 117 -17.89 12.92 6.62
CA ASN A 117 -16.91 12.04 6.01
C ASN A 117 -16.50 10.82 6.87
N GLY A 118 -17.11 10.62 8.05
CA GLY A 118 -16.75 9.55 8.99
C GLY A 118 -15.63 9.93 9.95
N ASN A 119 -14.94 8.93 10.51
CA ASN A 119 -13.99 9.10 11.60
C ASN A 119 -12.85 10.07 11.23
N PHE A 120 -12.51 11.01 12.10
CA PHE A 120 -11.40 11.94 11.84
C PHE A 120 -10.53 12.22 13.07
N PHE A 121 -9.27 12.55 12.81
CA PHE A 121 -8.30 13.00 13.81
C PHE A 121 -8.19 14.53 13.79
N ALA A 122 -8.01 15.14 14.95
CA ALA A 122 -7.76 16.57 15.08
C ALA A 122 -6.73 16.88 16.16
N LEU A 123 -6.02 18.00 15.95
CA LEU A 123 -5.31 18.68 17.04
C LEU A 123 -6.31 19.59 17.75
N GLY A 124 -6.39 19.46 19.07
CA GLY A 124 -7.29 20.26 19.89
C GLY A 124 -7.03 21.76 19.70
N GLN A 125 -8.10 22.51 19.49
CA GLN A 125 -8.05 23.95 19.20
C GLN A 125 -7.91 24.77 20.48
N ILE A 126 -6.83 24.56 21.24
CA ILE A 126 -6.61 25.20 22.55
C ILE A 126 -6.68 26.74 22.45
N GLY A 127 -6.26 27.32 21.32
CA GLY A 127 -6.36 28.77 21.08
C GLY A 127 -7.79 29.29 20.91
N GLU A 128 -8.73 28.50 20.39
CA GLU A 128 -10.13 28.87 20.31
C GLU A 128 -10.84 28.70 21.65
N GLU A 129 -10.53 27.62 22.38
CA GLU A 129 -11.08 27.34 23.71
C GLU A 129 -10.67 28.38 24.76
N LEU A 130 -9.42 28.87 24.70
CA LEU A 130 -8.91 29.88 25.62
C LEU A 130 -9.31 31.32 25.22
N ARG A 131 -10.22 31.50 24.24
CA ARG A 131 -10.70 32.84 23.90
C ARG A 131 -11.35 33.49 25.13
N PRO A 132 -10.92 34.70 25.52
CA PRO A 132 -11.57 35.41 26.61
C PRO A 132 -13.03 35.66 26.25
N PHE A 133 -13.94 35.16 27.08
CA PHE A 133 -15.35 35.48 26.96
C PHE A 133 -15.51 36.96 27.30
N ASN A 134 -15.87 37.77 26.30
CA ASN A 134 -16.20 39.17 26.52
C ASN A 134 -17.50 39.25 27.32
N LEU A 135 -17.39 39.32 28.65
CA LEU A 135 -18.49 39.74 29.50
C LEU A 135 -18.80 41.20 29.18
N GLN A 136 -19.63 41.46 28.18
CA GLN A 136 -20.37 42.71 28.11
C GLN A 136 -21.30 42.73 29.32
N ARG A 137 -20.80 43.23 30.46
CA ARG A 137 -21.66 43.62 31.56
C ARG A 137 -22.56 44.71 31.02
N SER A 138 -23.80 44.37 30.68
CA SER A 138 -24.84 45.35 30.45
C SER A 138 -25.08 46.05 31.79
N VAL A 139 -24.47 47.22 31.96
CA VAL A 139 -24.89 48.16 32.99
C VAL A 139 -26.24 48.70 32.53
N ALA A 140 -27.31 48.04 32.99
CA ALA A 140 -28.66 48.57 32.87
C ALA A 140 -28.67 49.97 33.49
N SER A 141 -29.05 50.96 32.69
CA SER A 141 -29.22 52.36 33.09
C SER A 141 -30.67 52.62 33.50
#